data_AF-A0A942UR24-F1
#
_entry.id   AF-A0A942UR24-F1
#
_cell.length_a   1.000
_cell.length_b   1.000
_cell.length_c   1.000
_cell.angle_alpha   90.00
_cell.angle_beta   90.00
_cell.angle_gamma   90.00
#
_symmetry.space_group_name_H-M   'P 1'
#
loop_
_entity.id
_entity.type
_entity.pdbx_description
1 polymer ?
#
loop_
_entity_poly.entity_id
_entity_poly.type
_entity_poly.pdbx_seq_one_letter_code
_entity_poly.pdbx_strand_id
1 'polypeptide(L)'
;MQGISELIKILLIISVYIFIFIIFKYLYLDVKLMRNLRYDKYPYLKLLNRKSDISFKVEETYNIYKSMKIGRATHNDIVIKNDFIDKYHAEIKIEEEKYFVNTYANTSLMINGKVIKGERELKNNDILQIGTIKFVFIREIGE
;
A
#
# COMPACT_ATOMS: atom_id res chain seq x y z
N MET A 1 -56.77 -27.80 -4.13
CA MET A 1 -55.53 -28.00 -3.36
C MET A 1 -54.26 -27.73 -4.17
N GLN A 2 -54.23 -27.96 -5.50
CA GLN A 2 -53.03 -27.77 -6.34
C GLN A 2 -52.49 -26.33 -6.39
N GLY A 3 -53.35 -25.31 -6.55
CA GLY A 3 -52.90 -23.91 -6.64
C GLY A 3 -52.27 -23.33 -5.37
N ILE A 4 -52.59 -23.87 -4.19
CA ILE A 4 -51.99 -23.41 -2.92
C ILE A 4 -50.52 -23.86 -2.83
N SER A 5 -50.21 -25.08 -3.29
CA SER A 5 -48.84 -25.61 -3.31
C SER A 5 -47.92 -24.80 -4.21
N GLU A 6 -48.41 -24.34 -5.36
CA GLU A 6 -47.65 -23.50 -6.29
C GLU A 6 -47.33 -22.13 -5.69
N LEU A 7 -48.30 -21.53 -4.99
CA LEU A 7 -48.15 -20.25 -4.31
C LEU A 7 -47.11 -20.30 -3.18
N ILE A 8 -47.10 -21.40 -2.41
CA ILE A 8 -46.12 -21.63 -1.34
C ILE A 8 -44.70 -21.79 -1.92
N LYS A 9 -44.55 -22.51 -3.04
CA LYS A 9 -43.25 -22.66 -3.72
C LYS A 9 -42.71 -21.31 -4.19
N ILE A 10 -43.56 -20.49 -4.80
CA ILE A 10 -43.18 -19.14 -5.27
C ILE A 10 -42.77 -18.25 -4.08
N LEU A 11 -43.54 -18.26 -2.99
CA LEU A 11 -43.21 -17.52 -1.77
C LEU A 11 -41.87 -17.96 -1.18
N LEU A 12 -41.61 -19.27 -1.13
CA LEU A 12 -40.35 -19.81 -0.63
C LEU A 12 -39.17 -19.36 -1.50
N ILE A 13 -39.32 -19.43 -2.82
CA ILE A 13 -38.29 -18.97 -3.77
C ILE A 13 -37.99 -17.48 -3.55
N ILE A 14 -39.03 -16.63 -3.45
CA ILE A 14 -38.86 -15.19 -3.18
C ILE A 14 -38.15 -14.96 -1.84
N SER A 15 -38.55 -15.68 -0.79
CA SER A 15 -37.91 -15.57 0.53
C SER A 15 -36.43 -15.94 0.48
N VAL A 16 -36.06 -16.98 -0.28
CA VAL A 16 -34.66 -17.38 -0.47
C VAL A 16 -33.89 -16.29 -1.22
N TYR A 17 -34.46 -15.70 -2.27
CA TYR A 17 -33.79 -14.60 -2.98
C TYR A 17 -33.61 -13.35 -2.11
N ILE A 18 -34.58 -13.01 -1.27
CA ILE A 18 -34.46 -11.90 -0.30
C ILE A 18 -33.35 -12.20 0.71
N PHE A 19 -33.31 -13.43 1.24
CA PHE A 19 -32.26 -13.84 2.18
C PHE A 19 -30.86 -13.77 1.55
N ILE A 20 -30.71 -14.28 0.33
CA ILE A 20 -29.47 -14.21 -0.45
C ILE A 20 -29.08 -12.75 -0.67
N PHE A 21 -30.01 -11.89 -1.07
CA PHE A 21 -29.75 -10.46 -1.27
C PHE A 21 -29.30 -9.76 0.03
N ILE A 22 -29.91 -10.09 1.17
CA ILE A 22 -29.52 -9.57 2.48
C ILE A 22 -28.10 -10.00 2.83
N ILE A 23 -27.74 -11.28 2.63
CA ILE A 23 -26.37 -11.77 2.85
C ILE A 23 -25.39 -11.00 1.97
N PHE A 24 -25.66 -10.88 0.66
CA PHE A 24 -24.77 -10.15 -0.23
C PHE A 24 -24.63 -8.68 0.15
N LYS A 25 -25.71 -8.03 0.60
CA LYS A 25 -25.68 -6.65 1.09
C LYS A 25 -24.79 -6.51 2.32
N TYR A 26 -24.93 -7.40 3.31
CA TYR A 26 -24.09 -7.37 4.51
C TYR A 26 -22.64 -7.71 4.19
N LEU A 27 -22.38 -8.71 3.36
CA LEU A 27 -21.03 -9.05 2.90
C LEU A 27 -20.36 -7.86 2.19
N TYR A 28 -21.10 -7.18 1.30
CA TYR A 28 -20.62 -5.99 0.61
C TYR A 28 -20.29 -4.86 1.59
N LEU A 29 -21.14 -4.64 2.59
CA LEU A 29 -20.93 -3.61 3.61
C LEU A 29 -19.72 -3.95 4.50
N ASP A 30 -19.55 -5.20 4.91
CA ASP A 30 -18.43 -5.66 5.73
C ASP A 30 -17.10 -5.49 5.00
N VAL A 31 -17.02 -5.93 3.73
CA VAL A 31 -15.82 -5.76 2.90
C VAL A 31 -15.48 -4.27 2.73
N LYS A 32 -16.49 -3.41 2.54
CA LYS A 32 -16.29 -1.97 2.40
C LYS A 32 -15.84 -1.31 3.71
N LEU A 33 -16.39 -1.73 4.85
CA LEU A 33 -16.01 -1.23 6.17
C LEU A 33 -14.56 -1.60 6.51
N MET A 34 -14.17 -2.85 6.28
CA MET A 34 -12.80 -3.31 6.51
C MET A 34 -11.77 -2.63 5.60
N ARG A 35 -12.13 -2.37 4.33
CA ARG A 35 -11.24 -1.67 3.40
C ARG A 35 -10.98 -0.23 3.85
N ASN A 36 -12.00 0.48 4.32
CA ASN A 36 -11.84 1.85 4.81
C ASN A 36 -11.04 1.90 6.13
N LEU A 37 -11.30 1.00 7.07
CA LEU A 37 -10.57 0.94 8.35
C LEU A 37 -9.08 0.56 8.19
N ARG A 38 -8.71 -0.22 7.15
CA ARG A 38 -7.30 -0.51 6.85
C ARG A 38 -6.60 0.63 6.10
N TYR A 39 -7.34 1.43 5.32
CA TYR A 39 -6.75 2.49 4.48
C TYR A 39 -5.98 3.53 5.31
N ASP A 40 -6.47 3.87 6.49
CA ASP A 40 -5.83 4.82 7.41
C ASP A 40 -4.69 4.23 8.26
N LYS A 41 -4.46 2.90 8.19
CA LYS A 41 -3.49 2.20 9.05
C LYS A 41 -2.25 1.68 8.32
N TYR A 42 -2.16 1.86 7.00
CA TYR A 42 -0.97 1.44 6.26
C TYR A 42 0.22 2.34 6.60
N PRO A 43 1.41 1.76 6.82
CA PRO A 43 2.63 2.55 6.88
C PRO A 43 2.84 3.34 5.60
N TYR A 44 3.49 4.48 5.70
CA TYR A 44 3.72 5.36 4.56
C TYR A 44 5.13 5.96 4.61
N LEU A 45 5.65 6.29 3.44
CA LEU A 45 6.82 7.15 3.32
C LEU A 45 6.36 8.60 3.25
N LYS A 46 6.86 9.45 4.14
CA LYS A 46 6.64 10.89 4.10
C LYS A 46 7.89 11.59 3.61
N LEU A 47 7.73 12.45 2.61
CA LEU A 47 8.80 13.27 2.06
C LEU A 47 9.30 14.26 3.12
N LEU A 48 10.62 14.29 3.34
CA LEU A 48 11.27 15.23 4.26
C LEU A 48 11.81 16.48 3.57
N ASN A 49 12.13 16.40 2.27
CA ASN A 49 12.58 17.57 1.51
C ASN A 49 11.44 18.56 1.30
N ARG A 50 11.78 19.85 1.18
CA ARG A 50 10.81 20.86 0.74
C ARG A 50 10.51 20.65 -0.73
N LYS A 51 9.22 20.66 -1.09
CA LYS A 51 8.77 20.53 -2.49
C LYS A 51 9.38 21.58 -3.42
N SER A 52 9.65 22.78 -2.93
CA SER A 52 10.31 23.86 -3.68
C SER A 52 11.70 23.49 -4.20
N ASP A 53 12.38 22.57 -3.52
CA ASP A 53 13.78 22.23 -3.78
C ASP A 53 13.91 21.06 -4.77
N ILE A 54 12.77 20.51 -5.23
CA ILE A 54 12.71 19.33 -6.09
C ILE A 54 12.21 19.75 -7.48
N SER A 55 13.05 19.56 -8.49
CA SER A 55 12.77 19.93 -9.89
C SER A 55 11.78 18.98 -10.61
N PHE A 56 11.24 17.99 -9.91
CA PHE A 56 10.35 16.98 -10.45
C PHE A 56 9.21 16.67 -9.49
N LYS A 57 8.13 16.10 -10.03
CA LYS A 57 6.94 15.75 -9.26
C LYS A 57 7.25 14.62 -8.27
N VAL A 58 7.05 14.89 -6.98
CA VAL A 58 7.11 13.92 -5.87
C VAL A 58 5.93 14.19 -4.95
N GLU A 59 5.28 13.14 -4.49
CA GLU A 59 4.16 13.24 -3.55
C GLU A 59 4.69 13.46 -2.12
N GLU A 60 3.89 14.08 -1.25
CA GLU A 60 4.28 14.24 0.17
C GLU A 60 4.26 12.93 0.92
N THR A 61 3.36 12.04 0.53
CA THR A 61 3.17 10.74 1.16
C THR A 61 2.98 9.65 0.12
N TYR A 62 3.53 8.47 0.40
CA TYR A 62 3.34 7.25 -0.38
C TYR A 62 2.91 6.12 0.56
N ASN A 63 1.65 5.70 0.47
CA ASN A 63 1.10 4.62 1.30
C ASN A 63 1.63 3.26 0.83
N ILE A 64 2.20 2.47 1.75
CA ILE A 64 2.77 1.16 1.49
C ILE A 64 1.73 0.08 1.81
N TYR A 65 0.81 -0.14 0.86
CA TYR A 65 -0.22 -1.18 0.95
C TYR A 65 0.10 -2.44 0.11
N LYS A 66 1.20 -2.40 -0.66
CA LYS A 66 1.71 -3.49 -1.50
C LYS A 66 3.24 -3.33 -1.66
N SER A 67 3.89 -4.26 -2.36
CA SER A 67 5.27 -4.04 -2.80
C SER A 67 5.35 -2.77 -3.66
N MET A 68 6.30 -1.89 -3.36
CA MET A 68 6.49 -0.62 -4.06
C MET A 68 7.89 -0.51 -4.63
N LYS A 69 7.99 -0.22 -5.92
CA LYS A 69 9.28 -0.01 -6.60
C LYS A 69 9.66 1.46 -6.60
N ILE A 70 10.95 1.72 -6.44
CA ILE A 70 11.53 3.06 -6.38
C ILE A 70 12.64 3.18 -7.43
N GLY A 71 12.61 4.24 -8.23
CA GLY A 71 13.68 4.52 -9.20
C GLY A 71 13.33 5.62 -10.19
N ARG A 72 14.23 5.87 -11.14
CA ARG A 72 14.06 6.94 -12.15
C ARG A 72 13.02 6.61 -13.22
N ALA A 73 12.84 5.33 -13.54
CA ALA A 73 11.93 4.94 -14.60
C ALA A 73 10.46 5.18 -14.21
N THR A 74 9.64 5.58 -15.18
CA THR A 74 8.25 6.03 -14.97
C THR A 74 7.27 4.92 -14.56
N HIS A 75 7.68 3.66 -14.66
CA HIS A 75 6.85 2.51 -14.30
C HIS A 75 7.05 2.08 -12.83
N ASN A 76 7.93 2.76 -12.08
CA ASN A 76 8.05 2.57 -10.64
C ASN A 76 6.88 3.23 -9.90
N ASP A 77 6.51 2.70 -8.74
CA ASP A 77 5.47 3.30 -7.90
C ASP A 77 5.93 4.65 -7.31
N ILE A 78 7.23 4.78 -7.00
CA ILE A 78 7.87 6.02 -6.55
C ILE A 78 8.91 6.44 -7.59
N VAL A 79 8.55 7.43 -8.40
CA VAL A 79 9.40 7.92 -9.49
C VAL A 79 10.25 9.09 -9.00
N ILE A 80 11.57 8.92 -9.04
CA ILE A 80 12.53 9.97 -8.66
C ILE A 80 13.33 10.35 -9.91
N LYS A 81 12.96 11.45 -10.58
CA LYS A 81 13.58 11.89 -11.84
C LYS A 81 14.92 12.61 -11.57
N ASN A 82 15.92 11.83 -11.18
CA ASN A 82 17.28 12.30 -10.95
C ASN A 82 18.25 11.36 -11.66
N ASP A 83 19.21 11.92 -12.40
CA ASP A 83 20.17 11.15 -13.20
C ASP A 83 21.15 10.29 -12.38
N PHE A 84 21.31 10.61 -11.09
CA PHE A 84 22.08 9.81 -10.13
C PHE A 84 21.28 8.63 -9.54
N ILE A 85 20.05 8.40 -9.99
CA ILE A 85 19.19 7.31 -9.53
C ILE A 85 18.99 6.32 -10.67
N ASP A 86 19.15 5.05 -10.34
CA ASP A 86 18.98 3.95 -11.29
C ASP A 86 17.54 3.82 -11.76
N LYS A 87 17.36 3.22 -12.95
CA LYS A 87 16.01 2.94 -13.48
C LYS A 87 15.19 2.13 -12.47
N TYR A 88 15.84 1.19 -11.79
CA TYR A 88 15.32 0.36 -10.71
C TYR A 88 16.30 0.50 -9.55
N HIS A 89 15.96 1.28 -8.52
CA HIS A 89 16.89 1.64 -7.47
C HIS A 89 16.71 0.79 -6.22
N ALA A 90 15.47 0.69 -5.74
CA ALA A 90 15.11 -0.12 -4.59
C ALA A 90 13.66 -0.61 -4.70
N GLU A 91 13.31 -1.61 -3.91
CA GLU A 91 11.95 -2.11 -3.75
C GLU A 91 11.65 -2.23 -2.25
N ILE A 92 10.46 -1.77 -1.85
CA ILE A 92 9.92 -2.03 -0.51
C ILE A 92 9.00 -3.23 -0.62
N LYS A 93 9.33 -4.29 0.12
CA LYS A 93 8.56 -5.53 0.22
C LYS A 93 7.83 -5.62 1.54
N ILE A 94 6.73 -6.36 1.54
CA ILE A 94 5.93 -6.67 2.73
C ILE A 94 5.97 -8.18 2.92
N GLU A 95 6.55 -8.63 4.03
CA GLU A 95 6.69 -10.05 4.38
C GLU A 95 6.31 -10.22 5.85
N GLU A 96 5.39 -11.12 6.17
CA GLU A 96 4.98 -11.44 7.56
C GLU A 96 4.70 -10.19 8.42
N GLU A 97 3.96 -9.20 7.88
CA GLU A 97 3.63 -7.92 8.53
C GLU A 97 4.84 -7.00 8.87
N LYS A 98 6.01 -7.35 8.35
CA LYS A 98 7.22 -6.55 8.35
C LYS A 98 7.44 -5.92 6.99
N TYR A 99 8.19 -4.83 7.01
CA TYR A 99 8.49 -4.02 5.83
C TYR A 99 9.99 -4.09 5.62
N PHE A 100 10.41 -4.45 4.42
CA PHE A 100 11.81 -4.56 4.06
C PHE A 100 12.09 -3.66 2.88
N VAL A 101 13.22 -2.98 2.89
CA VAL A 101 13.76 -2.32 1.70
C VAL A 101 14.90 -3.14 1.15
N ASN A 102 14.85 -3.42 -0.14
CA ASN A 102 15.89 -4.15 -0.85
C ASN A 102 16.41 -3.31 -2.02
N THR A 103 17.73 -3.13 -2.08
CA THR A 103 18.40 -2.46 -3.22
C THR A 103 18.59 -3.44 -4.38
N TYR A 104 18.50 -2.97 -5.63
CA TYR A 104 18.92 -3.75 -6.79
C TYR A 104 20.45 -3.92 -6.84
N ALA A 105 20.93 -4.81 -7.72
CA ALA A 105 22.36 -5.03 -7.91
C ALA A 105 23.08 -3.72 -8.32
N ASN A 106 24.21 -3.43 -7.68
CA ASN A 106 25.02 -2.21 -7.83
C ASN A 106 24.38 -0.90 -7.36
N THR A 107 23.17 -0.92 -6.80
CA THR A 107 22.57 0.26 -6.20
C THR A 107 22.83 0.31 -4.70
N SER A 108 22.60 1.46 -4.10
CA SER A 108 22.67 1.61 -2.64
C SER A 108 21.70 2.69 -2.18
N LEU A 109 21.21 2.56 -0.96
CA LEU A 109 20.39 3.58 -0.31
C LEU A 109 20.94 3.83 1.08
N MET A 110 20.72 5.03 1.62
CA MET A 110 21.13 5.34 2.99
C MET A 110 19.92 5.19 3.91
N ILE A 111 20.06 4.46 5.01
CA ILE A 111 19.07 4.41 6.10
C ILE A 111 19.71 4.99 7.35
N ASN A 112 19.12 6.05 7.89
CA ASN A 112 19.63 6.74 9.09
C ASN A 112 21.12 7.10 8.97
N GLY A 113 21.53 7.58 7.78
CA GLY A 113 22.91 7.97 7.48
C GLY A 113 23.90 6.82 7.20
N LYS A 114 23.46 5.56 7.25
CA LYS A 114 24.30 4.39 6.93
C LYS A 114 23.98 3.87 5.54
N VAL A 115 25.01 3.63 4.72
CA VAL A 115 24.84 3.01 3.38
C VAL A 115 24.43 1.56 3.54
N ILE A 116 23.34 1.19 2.88
CA ILE A 116 22.78 -0.16 2.86
C ILE A 116 22.87 -0.71 1.43
N LYS A 117 23.27 -1.97 1.36
CA LYS A 117 23.22 -2.81 0.16
C LYS A 117 22.52 -4.12 0.54
N GLY A 118 21.64 -4.58 -0.34
CA GLY A 118 20.76 -5.72 -0.10
C GLY A 118 19.52 -5.35 0.71
N GLU A 119 19.00 -6.36 1.40
CA GLU A 119 17.73 -6.27 2.12
C GLU A 119 17.92 -5.82 3.57
N ARG A 120 17.00 -4.97 4.03
CA ARG A 120 16.96 -4.49 5.41
C ARG A 120 15.54 -4.21 5.87
N GLU A 121 15.21 -4.65 7.08
CA GLU A 121 13.94 -4.32 7.73
C GLU A 121 13.85 -2.81 8.03
N LEU A 122 12.71 -2.21 7.68
CA LEU A 122 12.34 -0.83 7.97
C LEU A 122 11.65 -0.74 9.32
N LYS A 123 12.15 0.17 10.16
CA LYS A 123 11.56 0.50 11.46
C LYS A 123 10.89 1.86 11.43
N ASN A 124 9.90 2.05 12.28
CA ASN A 124 9.21 3.34 12.41
C ASN A 124 10.24 4.46 12.65
N ASN A 125 10.05 5.59 11.96
CA ASN A 125 10.94 6.74 11.89
C ASN A 125 12.28 6.52 11.17
N ASP A 126 12.50 5.39 10.48
CA ASP A 126 13.68 5.25 9.63
C ASP A 126 13.67 6.29 8.52
N ILE A 127 14.81 6.96 8.34
CA ILE A 127 15.02 7.93 7.28
C ILE A 127 15.71 7.25 6.12
N LEU A 128 14.98 7.05 5.03
CA LEU A 128 15.49 6.53 3.77
C LEU A 128 15.97 7.71 2.91
N GLN A 129 17.21 7.67 2.49
CA GLN A 129 17.79 8.64 1.56
C GLN A 129 18.19 7.93 0.26
N ILE A 130 17.63 8.43 -0.85
CA ILE A 130 17.83 7.93 -2.21
C ILE A 130 18.26 9.14 -3.07
N GLY A 131 19.54 9.20 -3.41
CA GLY A 131 20.14 10.39 -4.02
C GLY A 131 20.01 11.61 -3.09
N THR A 132 19.35 12.65 -3.58
CA THR A 132 19.08 13.91 -2.85
C THR A 132 17.76 13.89 -2.07
N ILE A 133 16.92 12.87 -2.28
CA ILE A 133 15.60 12.77 -1.67
C ILE A 133 15.66 11.95 -0.38
N LYS A 134 14.97 12.44 0.63
CA LYS A 134 14.82 11.85 1.96
C LYS A 134 13.35 11.61 2.24
N PHE A 135 13.04 10.39 2.65
CA PHE A 135 11.75 9.98 3.15
C PHE A 135 11.89 9.50 4.59
N VAL A 136 10.89 9.73 5.43
CA VAL A 136 10.74 9.05 6.72
C VAL A 136 9.67 7.97 6.58
N PHE A 137 9.99 6.76 7.04
CA PHE A 137 9.03 5.67 7.13
C PHE A 137 8.23 5.81 8.42
N ILE A 138 6.92 6.02 8.28
CA ILE A 138 6.00 6.13 9.41
C ILE A 138 5.10 4.90 9.43
N ARG A 139 5.08 4.21 10.56
CA ARG A 139 4.15 3.13 10.88
C ARG A 139 3.42 3.55 12.14
N GLU A 140 2.13 3.85 12.02
CA GLU A 140 1.25 4.02 13.18
C GLU A 140 1.06 2.65 13.83
N ILE A 141 1.96 2.33 14.75
CA ILE A 141 1.76 1.23 15.68
C ILE A 141 0.67 1.74 16.62
N GLY A 142 -0.56 1.26 16.44
CA GLY A 142 -1.57 1.46 17.46
C GLY A 142 -1.04 0.82 18.73
N GLU A 143 -0.83 1.64 19.76
CA GLU A 143 -0.65 1.17 21.14
C GLU A 143 -1.83 0.30 21.56
#